data_AF-A0A1Y1KI46-F1
#
_entry.id   AF-A0A1Y1KI46-F1
#
_cell.length_a   1.000
_cell.length_b   1.000
_cell.length_c   1.000
_cell.angle_alpha   90.00
_cell.angle_beta   90.00
_cell.angle_gamma   90.00
#
_symmetry.space_group_name_H-M   'P 1'
#
loop_
_entity.id
_entity.type
_entity.pdbx_description
1 polymer ?
#
loop_
_entity_poly.entity_id
_entity_poly.type
_entity_poly.pdbx_seq_one_letter_code
_entity_poly.pdbx_strand_id
1 'polypeptide(L)'
;MNFPYDIGERVVVELKNSCLVEGDYSTSTDTRVELINVDDWAYRNLFKGPLSFYFSEIASIKVLHPDWSENNEHKQCKRTDLINLPLSEFVRLRDMSREYVYLPVVDQKYVKAIEYIRGCECIGIAAFGFNLFDMKALALLVLTSWDRVFIFDLLSYRRVHFPPDLKEILESEFIKKVGHGLLEPIEFFWHYYKVAIKNIFDTQLADLKLQKHEKDSAVMLRSLPNCLNLYFNFPASILSNVENIELKQLQERPLQESTKVYVSMLAAYLIVLYNKQEKLLLAQYYELVEEQTKLIKE
;
A
#
# COMPACT_ATOMS: atom_id res chain seq x y z
N MET A 1 -22.76 3.66 32.59
CA MET A 1 -22.82 4.88 31.76
C MET A 1 -23.64 4.59 30.51
N ASN A 2 -24.50 5.49 30.02
CA ASN A 2 -25.17 5.28 28.73
C ASN A 2 -24.12 5.40 27.61
N PHE A 3 -23.83 4.29 26.95
CA PHE A 3 -22.99 4.28 25.76
C PHE A 3 -23.79 4.80 24.56
N PRO A 4 -23.17 5.58 23.65
CA PRO A 4 -23.88 6.29 22.60
C PRO A 4 -24.24 5.41 21.39
N TYR A 5 -24.33 4.09 21.56
CA TYR A 5 -24.55 3.14 20.45
C TYR A 5 -25.81 2.32 20.71
N ASP A 6 -26.63 2.19 19.69
CA ASP A 6 -27.84 1.38 19.71
C ASP A 6 -27.50 -0.09 19.44
N ILE A 7 -28.19 -1.01 20.12
CA ILE A 7 -28.02 -2.45 19.94
C ILE A 7 -28.26 -2.81 18.47
N GLY A 8 -27.30 -3.48 17.84
CA GLY A 8 -27.29 -3.84 16.43
C GLY A 8 -26.55 -2.84 15.53
N GLU A 9 -26.09 -1.70 16.04
CA GLU A 9 -25.28 -0.78 15.25
C GLU A 9 -23.92 -1.40 14.91
N ARG A 10 -23.59 -1.41 13.63
CA ARG A 10 -22.29 -1.88 13.15
C ARG A 10 -21.23 -0.89 13.62
N VAL A 11 -20.20 -1.36 14.32
CA VAL A 11 -19.12 -0.53 14.85
C VAL A 11 -17.74 -1.10 14.50
N VAL A 12 -16.75 -0.21 14.40
CA VAL A 12 -15.33 -0.55 14.30
C VAL A 12 -14.66 -0.19 15.62
N VAL A 13 -13.99 -1.16 16.23
CA VAL A 13 -13.19 -1.04 17.44
C VAL A 13 -11.72 -1.09 17.05
N GLU A 14 -11.01 -0.01 17.37
CA GLU A 14 -9.56 0.06 17.29
C GLU A 14 -8.99 -0.27 18.67
N LEU A 15 -8.13 -1.27 18.73
CA LEU A 15 -7.40 -1.65 19.94
C LEU A 15 -6.09 -0.86 20.03
N LYS A 16 -5.56 -0.68 21.24
CA LYS A 16 -4.30 0.04 21.51
C LYS A 16 -3.06 -0.62 20.89
N ASN A 17 -3.17 -1.90 20.52
CA ASN A 17 -2.17 -2.62 19.73
C ASN A 17 -2.37 -2.44 18.21
N SER A 18 -3.19 -1.47 17.82
CA SER A 18 -3.54 -1.11 16.44
C SER A 18 -4.29 -2.21 15.66
N CYS A 19 -4.85 -3.21 16.35
CA CYS A 19 -5.77 -4.17 15.73
C CYS A 19 -7.14 -3.54 15.52
N LEU A 20 -7.72 -3.76 14.34
CA LEU A 20 -9.07 -3.30 14.01
C LEU A 20 -10.02 -4.48 14.01
N VAL A 21 -11.14 -4.28 14.69
CA VAL A 21 -12.16 -5.29 14.86
C VAL A 21 -13.51 -4.67 14.53
N GLU A 22 -14.22 -5.23 13.58
CA GLU A 22 -15.55 -4.76 13.18
C GLU A 22 -16.62 -5.69 13.73
N GLY A 23 -17.75 -5.20 14.22
CA GLY A 23 -18.83 -6.04 14.70
C GLY A 23 -20.10 -5.25 15.01
N ASP A 24 -21.20 -5.94 15.27
CA ASP A 24 -22.46 -5.30 15.66
C ASP A 24 -22.46 -5.10 17.17
N TYR A 25 -22.71 -3.88 17.64
CA TYR A 25 -22.79 -3.56 19.06
C TYR A 25 -23.93 -4.35 19.71
N SER A 26 -23.63 -5.12 20.76
CA SER A 26 -24.63 -5.90 21.48
C SER A 26 -24.99 -5.28 22.82
N THR A 27 -23.99 -4.93 23.62
CA THR A 27 -24.16 -4.35 24.97
C THR A 27 -22.83 -3.77 25.45
N SER A 28 -22.85 -3.02 26.54
CA SER A 28 -21.65 -2.60 27.26
C SER A 28 -21.86 -2.59 28.77
N THR A 29 -20.76 -2.71 29.49
CA THR A 29 -20.70 -2.44 30.92
C THR A 29 -19.87 -1.18 31.15
N ASP A 30 -19.59 -0.83 32.40
CA ASP A 30 -18.69 0.29 32.70
C ASP A 30 -17.21 0.00 32.34
N THR A 31 -16.84 -1.25 32.01
CA THR A 31 -15.45 -1.66 31.78
C THR A 31 -15.17 -2.29 30.42
N ARG A 32 -16.21 -2.69 29.68
CA ARG A 32 -16.07 -3.36 28.37
C ARG A 32 -17.25 -3.11 27.44
N VAL A 33 -17.01 -3.34 26.16
CA VAL A 33 -18.03 -3.41 25.10
C VAL A 33 -18.14 -4.85 24.59
N GLU A 34 -19.34 -5.28 24.24
CA GLU A 34 -19.60 -6.59 23.64
C GLU A 34 -20.12 -6.42 22.21
N LEU A 35 -19.46 -7.09 21.26
CA LEU A 35 -19.82 -7.13 19.85
C LEU A 35 -20.21 -8.54 19.41
N ILE A 36 -21.10 -8.65 18.44
CA ILE A 36 -21.45 -9.91 17.75
C ILE A 36 -21.14 -9.79 16.25
N ASN A 37 -21.14 -10.91 15.52
CA ASN A 37 -20.80 -10.95 14.09
C ASN A 37 -19.47 -10.24 13.78
N VAL A 38 -18.47 -10.56 14.60
CA VAL A 38 -17.19 -9.85 14.65
C VAL A 38 -16.25 -10.32 13.55
N ASP A 39 -15.71 -9.39 12.79
CA ASP A 39 -14.66 -9.58 11.80
C ASP A 39 -13.35 -8.99 12.34
N ASP A 40 -12.40 -9.87 12.67
CA ASP A 40 -11.05 -9.49 13.09
C ASP A 40 -10.16 -9.29 11.86
N TRP A 41 -9.77 -8.05 11.59
CA TRP A 41 -9.03 -7.69 10.38
C TRP A 41 -7.59 -8.22 10.38
N ALA A 42 -7.03 -8.53 11.55
CA ALA A 42 -5.69 -9.08 11.70
C ALA A 42 -5.66 -10.59 11.40
N TYR A 43 -6.70 -11.34 11.78
CA TYR A 43 -6.69 -12.81 11.69
C TYR A 43 -7.76 -13.43 10.76
N ARG A 44 -8.68 -12.64 10.18
CA ARG A 44 -9.79 -13.10 9.31
C ARG A 44 -10.63 -14.23 9.92
N ASN A 45 -10.96 -14.10 11.20
CA ASN A 45 -11.93 -15.00 11.82
C ASN A 45 -13.26 -14.26 11.96
N LEU A 46 -14.31 -14.84 11.37
CA LEU A 46 -15.67 -14.40 11.59
C LEU A 46 -16.21 -15.10 12.85
N PHE A 47 -16.33 -14.35 13.93
CA PHE A 47 -16.87 -14.85 15.19
C PHE A 47 -18.34 -14.48 15.31
N LYS A 48 -19.21 -15.50 15.26
CA LYS A 48 -20.66 -15.30 15.36
C LYS A 48 -21.17 -15.10 16.79
N GLY A 49 -20.36 -15.43 17.80
CA GLY A 49 -20.70 -15.27 19.22
C GLY A 49 -20.30 -13.89 19.78
N PRO A 50 -20.79 -13.54 20.98
CA PRO A 50 -20.42 -12.29 21.64
C PRO A 50 -18.93 -12.30 22.02
N LEU A 51 -18.22 -11.25 21.60
CA LEU A 51 -16.83 -10.97 21.93
C LEU A 51 -16.75 -9.70 22.76
N SER A 52 -16.02 -9.79 23.87
CA SER A 52 -15.80 -8.69 24.80
C SER A 52 -14.47 -8.00 24.54
N PHE A 53 -14.49 -6.67 24.48
CA PHE A 53 -13.30 -5.83 24.39
C PHE A 53 -13.27 -4.87 25.58
N TYR A 54 -12.20 -4.89 26.37
CA TYR A 54 -12.08 -4.01 27.54
C TYR A 54 -11.70 -2.60 27.13
N PHE A 55 -12.26 -1.57 27.78
CA PHE A 55 -11.91 -0.18 27.45
C PHE A 55 -10.43 0.16 27.71
N SER A 56 -9.78 -0.59 28.60
CA SER A 56 -8.33 -0.49 28.80
C SER A 56 -7.53 -0.90 27.57
N GLU A 57 -8.10 -1.70 26.68
CA GLU A 57 -7.48 -2.24 25.46
C GLU A 57 -7.96 -1.49 24.21
N ILE A 58 -9.05 -0.73 24.30
CA ILE A 58 -9.63 0.02 23.20
C ILE A 58 -8.98 1.41 23.09
N ALA A 59 -8.55 1.75 21.88
CA ALA A 59 -8.13 3.08 21.50
C ALA A 59 -9.33 3.92 21.03
N SER A 60 -10.22 3.38 20.19
CA SER A 60 -11.41 4.08 19.72
C SER A 60 -12.55 3.13 19.28
N ILE A 61 -13.81 3.63 19.28
CA ILE A 61 -14.99 2.93 18.74
C ILE A 61 -15.76 3.89 17.82
N LYS A 62 -16.22 3.42 16.64
CA LYS A 62 -16.95 4.23 15.65
C LYS A 62 -18.13 3.47 15.05
N VAL A 63 -19.29 4.13 14.87
CA VAL A 63 -20.48 3.56 14.20
C VAL A 63 -20.37 3.64 12.68
N LEU A 64 -20.86 2.60 12.02
CA LEU A 64 -21.05 2.48 10.58
C LEU A 64 -22.56 2.64 10.29
N HIS A 65 -22.99 3.85 9.89
CA HIS A 65 -24.41 4.11 9.58
C HIS A 65 -24.82 3.68 8.15
N PRO A 66 -26.01 3.09 7.95
CA PRO A 66 -26.46 2.59 6.63
C PRO A 66 -27.10 3.62 5.68
N ASP A 67 -27.66 4.74 6.15
CA ASP A 67 -28.49 5.63 5.31
C ASP A 67 -27.91 7.05 5.17
N TRP A 68 -27.33 7.35 4.01
CA TRP A 68 -26.98 8.71 3.57
C TRP A 68 -28.11 9.28 2.70
N SER A 69 -29.17 9.82 3.34
CA SER A 69 -30.17 10.66 2.67
C SER A 69 -29.93 12.14 2.97
N GLU A 70 -30.01 12.96 1.92
CA GLU A 70 -29.74 14.39 1.88
C GLU A 70 -30.57 15.24 2.87
N ASN A 71 -29.98 16.38 3.25
CA ASN A 71 -30.54 17.52 4.00
C ASN A 71 -30.47 17.47 5.54
N ASN A 72 -29.40 18.06 6.10
CA ASN A 72 -29.55 19.38 6.72
C ASN A 72 -28.20 19.97 7.13
N GLU A 73 -28.05 21.25 6.84
CA GLU A 73 -26.94 22.11 7.22
C GLU A 73 -26.88 22.25 8.75
N HIS A 74 -25.77 21.88 9.37
CA HIS A 74 -25.10 22.61 10.46
C HIS A 74 -23.77 21.94 10.82
N LYS A 75 -22.69 22.73 10.74
CA LYS A 75 -21.33 22.49 11.29
C LYS A 75 -20.50 21.33 10.70
N GLN A 76 -19.94 21.60 9.52
CA GLN A 76 -18.49 21.53 9.26
C GLN A 76 -17.68 20.44 10.02
N CYS A 77 -17.93 19.17 9.69
CA CYS A 77 -16.87 18.18 9.56
C CYS A 77 -16.83 17.82 8.07
N LYS A 78 -15.72 18.13 7.39
CA LYS A 78 -15.62 17.92 5.95
C LYS A 78 -15.71 16.41 5.67
N ARG A 79 -16.28 16.09 4.52
CA ARG A 79 -16.63 14.78 3.94
C ARG A 79 -15.40 13.85 3.68
N THR A 80 -14.38 13.86 4.54
CA THR A 80 -12.98 13.52 4.22
C THR A 80 -12.42 12.21 4.76
N ASP A 81 -13.19 11.39 5.49
CA ASP A 81 -12.59 10.28 6.26
C ASP A 81 -12.75 8.88 5.63
N LEU A 82 -13.41 8.77 4.47
CA LEU A 82 -13.50 7.50 3.74
C LEU A 82 -12.34 7.34 2.78
N ILE A 83 -11.76 6.13 2.73
CA ILE A 83 -10.74 5.76 1.74
C ILE A 83 -11.31 6.00 0.35
N ASN A 84 -10.67 6.87 -0.41
CA ASN A 84 -11.05 7.26 -1.76
C ASN A 84 -10.51 6.26 -2.78
N LEU A 85 -10.88 5.00 -2.61
CA LEU A 85 -10.57 3.89 -3.50
C LEU A 85 -11.78 2.95 -3.56
N PRO A 86 -12.18 2.44 -4.73
CA PRO A 86 -13.26 1.46 -4.82
C PRO A 86 -12.99 0.24 -3.91
N LEU A 87 -14.03 -0.29 -3.26
CA LEU A 87 -13.89 -1.43 -2.35
C LEU A 87 -13.22 -2.63 -3.03
N SER A 88 -13.57 -2.91 -4.29
CA SER A 88 -12.97 -3.99 -5.08
C SER A 88 -11.46 -3.80 -5.26
N GLU A 89 -11.01 -2.57 -5.51
CA GLU A 89 -9.59 -2.23 -5.66
C GLU A 89 -8.86 -2.33 -4.33
N PHE A 90 -9.47 -1.85 -3.23
CA PHE A 90 -8.90 -2.01 -1.89
C PHE A 90 -8.74 -3.49 -1.51
N VAL A 91 -9.77 -4.30 -1.74
CA VAL A 91 -9.76 -5.75 -1.49
C VAL A 91 -8.68 -6.42 -2.33
N ARG A 92 -8.59 -6.10 -3.63
CA ARG A 92 -7.54 -6.62 -4.52
C ARG A 92 -6.15 -6.33 -3.98
N LEU A 93 -5.85 -5.08 -3.61
CA LEU A 93 -4.54 -4.68 -3.09
C LEU A 93 -4.20 -5.35 -1.76
N ARG A 94 -5.19 -5.52 -0.87
CA ARG A 94 -5.04 -6.24 0.40
C ARG A 94 -4.77 -7.73 0.19
N ASP A 95 -5.48 -8.36 -0.75
CA ASP A 95 -5.33 -9.78 -1.02
C ASP A 95 -3.96 -10.02 -1.69
N MET A 96 -3.57 -9.16 -2.64
CA MET A 96 -2.24 -9.15 -3.24
C MET A 96 -1.10 -9.03 -2.22
N SER A 97 -1.26 -8.23 -1.17
CA SER A 97 -0.22 -8.06 -0.14
C SER A 97 -0.06 -9.28 0.76
N ARG A 98 -1.05 -10.19 0.79
CA ARG A 98 -1.06 -11.43 1.58
C ARG A 98 -0.76 -12.66 0.73
N GLU A 99 -1.09 -12.64 -0.56
CA GLU A 99 -0.92 -13.73 -1.52
C GLU A 99 0.32 -13.56 -2.41
N TYR A 100 1.38 -12.97 -1.85
CA TYR A 100 2.63 -12.75 -2.55
C TYR A 100 3.32 -14.07 -2.95
N VAL A 101 4.14 -14.01 -3.99
CA VAL A 101 5.02 -15.10 -4.41
C VAL A 101 6.43 -14.84 -3.87
N TYR A 102 6.82 -15.59 -2.84
CA TYR A 102 8.16 -15.52 -2.27
C TYR A 102 9.12 -16.46 -3.03
N LEU A 103 10.25 -15.90 -3.47
CA LEU A 103 11.22 -16.55 -4.34
C LEU A 103 12.61 -16.57 -3.66
N PRO A 104 12.84 -17.49 -2.70
CA PRO A 104 14.13 -17.63 -1.99
C PRO A 104 15.20 -18.37 -2.77
N VAL A 105 14.81 -19.07 -3.84
CA VAL A 105 15.69 -19.86 -4.70
C VAL A 105 15.32 -19.65 -6.16
N VAL A 106 16.25 -19.94 -7.06
CA VAL A 106 16.02 -19.94 -8.50
C VAL A 106 15.54 -21.31 -8.92
N ASP A 107 14.22 -21.50 -8.87
CA ASP A 107 13.51 -22.73 -9.22
C ASP A 107 12.45 -22.49 -10.32
N GLN A 108 11.55 -23.44 -10.52
CA GLN A 108 10.47 -23.30 -11.50
C GLN A 108 9.49 -22.16 -11.16
N LYS A 109 9.31 -21.81 -9.88
CA LYS A 109 8.47 -20.65 -9.50
C LYS A 109 9.15 -19.34 -9.90
N TYR A 110 10.47 -19.26 -9.73
CA TYR A 110 11.25 -18.12 -10.22
C TYR A 110 11.11 -17.93 -11.73
N VAL A 111 11.29 -19.00 -12.52
CA VAL A 111 11.18 -18.92 -13.99
C VAL A 111 9.79 -18.43 -14.41
N LYS A 112 8.72 -18.99 -13.82
CA LYS A 112 7.34 -18.56 -14.10
C LYS A 112 7.09 -17.09 -13.70
N ALA A 113 7.67 -16.64 -12.59
CA ALA A 113 7.57 -15.25 -12.17
C ALA A 113 8.26 -14.30 -13.16
N ILE A 114 9.45 -14.65 -13.63
CA ILE A 114 10.17 -13.88 -14.65
C ILE A 114 9.39 -13.81 -15.96
N GLU A 115 8.87 -14.95 -16.45
CA GLU A 115 8.04 -15.00 -17.66
C GLU A 115 6.80 -14.11 -17.53
N TYR A 116 6.14 -14.16 -16.37
CA TYR A 116 4.98 -13.34 -16.08
C TYR A 116 5.32 -11.83 -16.10
N ILE A 117 6.39 -11.45 -15.39
CA ILE A 117 6.83 -10.06 -15.28
C ILE A 117 7.28 -9.49 -16.63
N ARG A 118 7.96 -10.30 -17.46
CA ARG A 118 8.35 -9.90 -18.84
C ARG A 118 7.15 -9.54 -19.71
N GLY A 119 5.99 -10.15 -19.46
CA GLY A 119 4.74 -9.86 -20.16
C GLY A 119 3.99 -8.60 -19.67
N CYS A 120 4.45 -7.97 -18.58
CA CYS A 120 3.80 -6.79 -18.02
C CYS A 120 4.29 -5.50 -18.69
N GLU A 121 3.39 -4.61 -19.06
CA GLU A 121 3.74 -3.28 -19.59
C GLU A 121 4.20 -2.31 -18.48
N CYS A 122 3.70 -2.52 -17.26
CA CYS A 122 3.98 -1.68 -16.10
C CYS A 122 4.13 -2.57 -14.87
N ILE A 123 5.18 -2.33 -14.10
CA ILE A 123 5.46 -3.02 -12.85
C ILE A 123 5.81 -2.01 -11.76
N GLY A 124 5.42 -2.29 -10.53
CA GLY A 124 5.95 -1.60 -9.35
C GLY A 124 7.28 -2.21 -8.90
N ILE A 125 8.20 -1.39 -8.40
CA ILE A 125 9.50 -1.79 -7.88
C ILE A 125 9.74 -1.18 -6.49
N ALA A 126 10.15 -2.03 -5.55
CA ALA A 126 10.66 -1.63 -4.25
C ALA A 126 11.92 -2.44 -3.89
N ALA A 127 12.96 -1.75 -3.44
CA ALA A 127 14.26 -2.34 -3.10
C ALA A 127 14.51 -2.17 -1.60
N PHE A 128 14.91 -3.25 -0.91
CA PHE A 128 15.07 -3.24 0.54
C PHE A 128 16.41 -3.83 0.98
N GLY A 129 16.93 -3.32 2.10
CA GLY A 129 18.10 -3.88 2.78
C GLY A 129 19.41 -3.61 2.06
N PHE A 130 19.50 -2.52 1.29
CA PHE A 130 20.75 -2.01 0.74
C PHE A 130 21.27 -0.84 1.60
N ASN A 131 22.57 -0.56 1.49
CA ASN A 131 23.20 0.61 2.10
C ASN A 131 24.25 1.15 1.12
N LEU A 132 24.13 2.42 0.74
CA LEU A 132 25.05 3.09 -0.19
C LEU A 132 26.47 3.23 0.38
N PHE A 133 26.62 3.40 1.71
CA PHE A 133 27.92 3.60 2.36
C PHE A 133 28.75 2.32 2.45
N ASP A 134 28.10 1.21 2.79
CA ASP A 134 28.79 -0.07 3.01
C ASP A 134 28.79 -0.97 1.78
N MET A 135 28.10 -0.56 0.71
CA MET A 135 27.90 -1.35 -0.52
C MET A 135 27.50 -2.81 -0.22
N LYS A 136 26.64 -2.99 0.79
CA LYS A 136 26.10 -4.31 1.13
C LYS A 136 25.07 -4.72 0.08
N ALA A 137 25.14 -5.98 -0.35
CA ALA A 137 24.23 -6.54 -1.33
C ALA A 137 22.76 -6.33 -0.93
N LEU A 138 21.95 -5.94 -1.92
CA LEU A 138 20.50 -5.79 -1.79
C LEU A 138 19.86 -7.03 -1.16
N ALA A 139 19.06 -6.82 -0.11
CA ALA A 139 18.42 -7.94 0.59
C ALA A 139 17.26 -8.53 -0.20
N LEU A 140 16.32 -7.67 -0.58
CA LEU A 140 15.10 -8.03 -1.27
C LEU A 140 14.87 -7.08 -2.44
N LEU A 141 14.43 -7.64 -3.57
CA LEU A 141 13.80 -6.89 -4.64
C LEU A 141 12.34 -7.34 -4.72
N VAL A 142 11.42 -6.40 -4.54
CA VAL A 142 9.98 -6.66 -4.65
C VAL A 142 9.48 -6.04 -5.93
N LEU A 143 8.91 -6.87 -6.80
CA LEU A 143 8.27 -6.45 -8.04
C LEU A 143 6.78 -6.74 -7.95
N THR A 144 5.94 -5.85 -8.47
CA THR A 144 4.49 -6.06 -8.51
C THR A 144 3.95 -5.82 -9.91
N SER A 145 2.99 -6.64 -10.32
CA SER A 145 2.07 -6.33 -11.43
C SER A 145 0.79 -5.72 -10.88
N TRP A 146 -0.23 -5.58 -11.72
CA TRP A 146 -1.56 -5.15 -11.30
C TRP A 146 -2.26 -6.17 -10.38
N ASP A 147 -1.87 -7.45 -10.37
CA ASP A 147 -2.58 -8.54 -9.67
C ASP A 147 -1.71 -9.41 -8.77
N ARG A 148 -0.37 -9.25 -8.80
CA ARG A 148 0.56 -10.11 -8.06
C ARG A 148 1.74 -9.33 -7.53
N VAL A 149 2.23 -9.75 -6.36
CA VAL A 149 3.49 -9.29 -5.78
C VAL A 149 4.50 -10.43 -5.75
N PHE A 150 5.73 -10.15 -6.17
CA PHE A 150 6.84 -11.09 -6.21
C PHE A 150 7.98 -10.57 -5.32
N ILE A 151 8.39 -11.38 -4.35
CA ILE A 151 9.48 -11.05 -3.43
C ILE A 151 10.70 -11.89 -3.80
N PHE A 152 11.68 -11.28 -4.47
CA PHE A 152 12.95 -11.90 -4.83
C PHE A 152 13.95 -11.73 -3.68
N ASP A 153 14.33 -12.85 -3.05
CA ASP A 153 15.28 -12.85 -1.94
C ASP A 153 16.71 -13.00 -2.46
N LEU A 154 17.31 -11.87 -2.80
CA LEU A 154 18.62 -11.85 -3.45
C LEU A 154 19.76 -12.31 -2.52
N LEU A 155 19.62 -12.11 -1.20
CA LEU A 155 20.56 -12.68 -0.22
C LEU A 155 20.55 -14.21 -0.23
N SER A 156 19.36 -14.81 -0.33
CA SER A 156 19.22 -16.27 -0.33
C SER A 156 19.76 -16.93 -1.61
N TYR A 157 19.82 -16.19 -2.72
CA TYR A 157 20.40 -16.70 -3.97
C TYR A 157 21.90 -16.98 -3.85
N ARG A 158 22.60 -16.37 -2.88
CA ARG A 158 24.06 -16.52 -2.66
C ARG A 158 24.87 -16.31 -3.95
N ARG A 159 24.40 -15.43 -4.84
CA ARG A 159 25.05 -15.11 -6.11
C ARG A 159 25.95 -13.89 -5.93
N VAL A 160 27.13 -13.95 -6.55
CA VAL A 160 28.06 -12.81 -6.62
C VAL A 160 27.54 -11.73 -7.58
N HIS A 161 26.75 -12.13 -8.57
CA HIS A 161 26.23 -11.24 -9.61
C HIS A 161 24.71 -11.11 -9.54
N PHE A 162 24.24 -9.95 -9.98
CA PHE A 162 22.81 -9.69 -10.11
C PHE A 162 22.18 -10.65 -11.13
N PRO A 163 20.99 -11.21 -10.88
CA PRO A 163 20.36 -12.14 -11.82
C PRO A 163 20.13 -11.50 -13.21
N PRO A 164 20.64 -12.10 -14.30
CA PRO A 164 20.53 -11.52 -15.64
C PRO A 164 19.09 -11.27 -16.11
N ASP A 165 18.17 -12.18 -15.78
CA ASP A 165 16.76 -12.02 -16.15
C ASP A 165 16.09 -10.82 -15.47
N LEU A 166 16.44 -10.56 -14.19
CA LEU A 166 15.98 -9.37 -13.49
C LEU A 166 16.64 -8.11 -14.04
N LYS A 167 17.92 -8.19 -14.42
CA LYS A 167 18.61 -7.07 -15.07
C LYS A 167 17.88 -6.67 -16.35
N GLU A 168 17.57 -7.63 -17.21
CA GLU A 168 16.85 -7.39 -18.46
C GLU A 168 15.51 -6.68 -18.24
N ILE A 169 14.73 -7.12 -17.25
CA ILE A 169 13.45 -6.49 -16.87
C ILE A 169 13.67 -5.04 -16.43
N LEU A 170 14.65 -4.79 -15.54
CA LEU A 170 14.93 -3.46 -15.01
C LEU A 170 15.47 -2.49 -16.06
N GLU A 171 16.27 -2.98 -17.01
CA GLU A 171 16.89 -2.19 -18.08
C GLU A 171 16.00 -2.04 -19.33
N SER A 172 14.85 -2.72 -19.39
CA SER A 172 13.89 -2.63 -20.49
C SER A 172 13.32 -1.23 -20.65
N GLU A 173 13.28 -0.71 -21.89
CA GLU A 173 12.57 0.54 -22.20
C GLU A 173 11.05 0.33 -22.35
N PHE A 174 10.61 -0.92 -22.53
CA PHE A 174 9.19 -1.24 -22.80
C PHE A 174 8.39 -1.45 -21.53
N ILE A 175 9.02 -1.97 -20.48
CA ILE A 175 8.40 -2.19 -19.18
C ILE A 175 8.59 -0.93 -18.33
N LYS A 176 7.50 -0.25 -17.96
CA LYS A 176 7.57 0.89 -17.04
C LYS A 176 7.84 0.41 -15.62
N LYS A 177 8.82 0.99 -14.93
CA LYS A 177 9.09 0.73 -13.50
C LYS A 177 8.54 1.87 -12.66
N VAL A 178 7.49 1.59 -11.90
CA VAL A 178 6.89 2.52 -10.96
C VAL A 178 7.50 2.31 -9.58
N GLY A 179 8.04 3.35 -8.97
CA GLY A 179 8.50 3.27 -7.58
C GLY A 179 8.24 4.57 -6.82
N HIS A 180 8.70 4.62 -5.58
CA HIS A 180 8.56 5.78 -4.72
C HIS A 180 9.93 6.13 -4.13
N GLY A 181 10.47 7.31 -4.46
CA GLY A 181 11.79 7.72 -3.97
C GLY A 181 12.91 6.83 -4.52
N LEU A 182 12.97 6.68 -5.85
CA LEU A 182 13.87 5.74 -6.53
C LEU A 182 15.29 6.26 -6.70
N LEU A 183 15.60 7.50 -6.35
CA LEU A 183 16.94 8.08 -6.56
C LEU A 183 18.04 7.23 -5.92
N GLU A 184 17.93 6.92 -4.63
CA GLU A 184 18.91 6.09 -3.91
C GLU A 184 18.97 4.64 -4.45
N PRO A 185 17.84 3.92 -4.66
CA PRO A 185 17.87 2.63 -5.32
C PRO A 185 18.58 2.66 -6.69
N ILE A 186 18.25 3.60 -7.56
CA ILE A 186 18.86 3.70 -8.91
C ILE A 186 20.37 3.84 -8.80
N GLU A 187 20.84 4.74 -7.93
CA GLU A 187 22.26 4.95 -7.69
C GLU A 187 22.94 3.66 -7.20
N PHE A 188 22.31 2.95 -6.25
CA PHE A 188 22.81 1.68 -5.74
C PHE A 188 22.91 0.61 -6.83
N PHE A 189 21.84 0.41 -7.61
CA PHE A 189 21.81 -0.57 -8.71
C PHE A 189 22.88 -0.29 -9.77
N TRP A 190 23.09 0.98 -10.11
CA TRP A 190 24.12 1.38 -11.06
C TRP A 190 25.52 1.09 -10.51
N HIS A 191 25.84 1.56 -9.30
CA HIS A 191 27.20 1.47 -8.78
C HIS A 191 27.59 0.04 -8.42
N TYR A 192 26.70 -0.69 -7.74
CA TYR A 192 26.98 -2.01 -7.19
C TYR A 192 26.77 -3.14 -8.20
N TYR A 193 25.67 -3.10 -8.96
CA TYR A 193 25.30 -4.20 -9.87
C TYR A 193 25.53 -3.90 -11.35
N LYS A 194 25.90 -2.66 -11.71
CA LYS A 194 25.96 -2.21 -13.11
C LYS A 194 24.62 -2.46 -13.83
N VAL A 195 23.52 -2.15 -13.14
CA VAL A 195 22.14 -2.22 -13.66
C VAL A 195 21.62 -0.80 -13.81
N ALA A 196 21.26 -0.42 -15.04
CA ALA A 196 20.67 0.88 -15.33
C ALA A 196 19.15 0.78 -15.42
N ILE A 197 18.44 1.08 -14.33
CA ILE A 197 16.96 1.05 -14.34
C ILE A 197 16.46 2.11 -15.34
N LYS A 198 15.62 1.72 -16.30
CA LYS A 198 15.11 2.59 -17.37
C LYS A 198 13.59 2.77 -17.32
N ASN A 199 13.01 3.64 -18.15
CA ASN A 199 11.55 3.88 -18.22
C ASN A 199 10.87 3.92 -16.82
N ILE A 200 11.29 4.90 -16.01
CA ILE A 200 10.90 5.00 -14.60
C ILE A 200 9.77 6.02 -14.43
N PHE A 201 8.80 5.68 -13.60
CA PHE A 201 7.88 6.64 -13.01
C PHE A 201 8.10 6.68 -11.49
N ASP A 202 8.64 7.79 -10.99
CA ASP A 202 8.82 8.01 -9.55
C ASP A 202 7.62 8.76 -8.97
N THR A 203 6.81 8.07 -8.18
CA THR A 203 5.60 8.62 -7.55
C THR A 203 5.90 9.73 -6.54
N GLN A 204 7.09 9.79 -5.96
CA GLN A 204 7.50 10.88 -5.07
C GLN A 204 7.84 12.15 -5.86
N LEU A 205 8.51 12.01 -7.01
CA LEU A 205 8.78 13.14 -7.90
C LEU A 205 7.52 13.61 -8.64
N ALA A 206 6.60 12.70 -8.96
CA ALA A 206 5.28 13.04 -9.49
C ALA A 206 4.47 13.85 -8.47
N ASP A 207 4.45 13.44 -7.19
CA ASP A 207 3.84 14.21 -6.10
C ASP A 207 4.46 15.62 -5.98
N LEU A 208 5.80 15.71 -5.99
CA LEU A 208 6.53 16.97 -5.97
C LEU A 208 6.14 17.90 -7.12
N LYS A 209 5.92 17.34 -8.31
CA LYS A 209 5.50 18.09 -9.50
C LYS A 209 4.06 18.61 -9.35
N LEU A 210 3.16 17.80 -8.79
CA LEU A 210 1.77 18.18 -8.51
C LEU A 210 1.69 19.28 -7.44
N GLN A 211 2.52 19.22 -6.39
CA GLN A 211 2.61 20.27 -5.36
C GLN A 211 2.96 21.65 -5.95
N LYS A 212 3.90 21.71 -6.90
CA LYS A 212 4.31 22.99 -7.52
C LYS A 212 3.18 23.68 -8.29
N HIS A 213 2.13 22.95 -8.64
CA HIS A 213 0.94 23.50 -9.27
C HIS A 213 -0.04 24.11 -8.26
N GLU A 214 0.09 23.77 -6.97
CA GLU A 214 -0.64 24.36 -5.85
C GLU A 214 0.19 25.55 -5.31
N LYS A 215 -0.31 26.78 -5.49
CA LYS A 215 0.41 28.00 -5.09
C LYS A 215 0.65 28.05 -3.56
N ASP A 216 1.81 28.57 -3.14
CA ASP A 216 2.18 29.00 -1.77
C ASP A 216 2.56 27.96 -0.70
N SER A 217 2.76 26.68 -1.02
CA SER A 217 3.23 25.70 -0.02
C SER A 217 4.73 25.39 -0.11
N ALA A 218 5.39 25.22 1.04
CA ALA A 218 6.76 24.71 1.09
C ALA A 218 6.81 23.32 0.43
N VAL A 219 7.63 23.20 -0.61
CA VAL A 219 7.77 21.97 -1.40
C VAL A 219 8.49 20.93 -0.54
N MET A 220 7.86 19.78 -0.28
CA MET A 220 8.42 18.71 0.56
C MET A 220 8.25 17.34 -0.10
N LEU A 221 9.29 16.52 -0.09
CA LEU A 221 9.19 15.12 -0.49
C LEU A 221 8.34 14.37 0.54
N ARG A 222 7.18 13.84 0.10
CA ARG A 222 6.30 13.03 0.95
C ARG A 222 6.72 11.56 0.90
N SER A 223 6.60 10.87 2.02
CA SER A 223 6.73 9.41 2.07
C SER A 223 5.56 8.73 1.35
N LEU A 224 5.70 7.44 1.03
CA LEU A 224 4.63 6.66 0.42
C LEU A 224 3.34 6.66 1.27
N PRO A 225 3.38 6.43 2.59
CA PRO A 225 2.18 6.52 3.44
C PRO A 225 1.49 7.89 3.36
N ASN A 226 2.27 8.98 3.35
CA ASN A 226 1.73 10.34 3.24
C ASN A 226 1.09 10.58 1.86
N CYS A 227 1.66 10.04 0.79
CA CYS A 227 1.02 10.07 -0.52
C CYS A 227 -0.29 9.26 -0.53
N LEU A 228 -0.29 8.06 0.04
CA LEU A 228 -1.51 7.24 0.10
C LEU A 228 -2.62 7.92 0.92
N ASN A 229 -2.26 8.57 2.02
CA ASN A 229 -3.19 9.41 2.78
C ASN A 229 -3.73 10.55 1.93
N LEU A 230 -2.87 11.32 1.25
CA LEU A 230 -3.30 12.47 0.46
C LEU A 230 -4.19 12.07 -0.73
N TYR A 231 -3.80 11.06 -1.50
CA TYR A 231 -4.44 10.74 -2.78
C TYR A 231 -5.65 9.84 -2.62
N PHE A 232 -5.72 9.07 -1.54
CA PHE A 232 -6.75 8.05 -1.32
C PHE A 232 -7.34 8.05 0.09
N ASN A 233 -7.04 9.03 0.96
CA ASN A 233 -7.50 9.07 2.36
C ASN A 233 -7.18 7.79 3.16
N PHE A 234 -6.08 7.10 2.83
CA PHE A 234 -5.64 6.00 3.67
C PHE A 234 -5.24 6.51 5.07
N PRO A 235 -5.59 5.79 6.15
CA PRO A 235 -5.09 6.12 7.48
C PRO A 235 -3.56 6.14 7.48
N ALA A 236 -2.93 7.12 8.13
CA ALA A 236 -1.47 7.19 8.24
C ALA A 236 -0.87 5.92 8.90
N SER A 237 -1.66 5.22 9.72
CA SER A 237 -1.33 3.95 10.33
C SER A 237 -1.25 2.76 9.37
N ILE A 238 -1.77 2.88 8.14
CA ILE A 238 -1.82 1.73 7.20
C ILE A 238 -0.42 1.19 6.90
N LEU A 239 0.61 2.04 6.93
CA LEU A 239 2.00 1.68 6.66
C LEU A 239 2.96 2.07 7.80
N SER A 240 2.46 2.49 8.97
CA SER A 240 3.31 2.97 10.07
C SER A 240 4.25 1.88 10.63
N ASN A 241 3.83 0.61 10.55
CA ASN A 241 4.68 -0.52 10.95
C ASN A 241 5.83 -0.76 9.97
N VAL A 242 5.73 -0.21 8.75
CA VAL A 242 6.69 -0.44 7.68
C VAL A 242 7.86 0.55 7.72
N GLU A 243 7.63 1.77 8.20
CA GLU A 243 8.68 2.76 8.41
C GLU A 243 9.72 2.32 9.45
N ASN A 244 9.42 1.28 10.25
CA ASN A 244 10.27 0.77 11.33
C ASN A 244 10.98 -0.56 11.02
N ILE A 245 10.96 -1.04 9.76
CA ILE A 245 11.69 -2.27 9.44
C ILE A 245 13.19 -1.99 9.50
N GLU A 246 13.85 -2.60 10.49
CA GLU A 246 15.29 -2.47 10.65
C GLU A 246 16.02 -3.25 9.55
N LEU A 247 17.16 -2.70 9.09
CA LEU A 247 18.04 -3.40 8.14
C LEU A 247 18.43 -4.81 8.62
N LYS A 248 18.57 -5.00 9.94
CA LYS A 248 18.87 -6.29 10.55
C LYS A 248 17.76 -7.31 10.28
N GLN A 249 16.49 -6.93 10.41
CA GLN A 249 15.34 -7.80 10.13
C GLN A 249 15.30 -8.23 8.66
N LEU A 250 15.70 -7.35 7.74
CA LEU A 250 15.79 -7.64 6.31
C LEU A 250 16.96 -8.56 5.95
N GLN A 251 17.95 -8.71 6.83
CA GLN A 251 19.13 -9.56 6.62
C GLN A 251 19.00 -10.94 7.28
N GLU A 252 18.12 -11.09 8.27
CA GLU A 252 17.87 -12.36 8.94
C GLU A 252 17.20 -13.37 8.01
N ARG A 253 17.64 -14.64 8.08
CA ARG A 253 17.05 -15.76 7.32
C ARG A 253 16.76 -16.95 8.24
N PRO A 254 15.60 -17.62 8.11
CA PRO A 254 14.53 -17.37 7.13
C PRO A 254 13.82 -16.03 7.36
N LEU A 255 13.39 -15.37 6.28
CA LEU A 255 12.70 -14.08 6.36
C LEU A 255 11.34 -14.27 7.06
N GLN A 256 11.06 -13.43 8.06
CA GLN A 256 9.81 -13.50 8.83
C GLN A 256 8.58 -13.23 7.94
N GLU A 257 7.48 -13.92 8.21
CA GLU A 257 6.22 -13.77 7.46
C GLU A 257 5.66 -12.35 7.53
N SER A 258 5.73 -11.72 8.71
CA SER A 258 5.33 -10.32 8.89
C SER A 258 6.12 -9.39 7.97
N THR A 259 7.44 -9.56 7.90
CA THR A 259 8.32 -8.79 7.00
C THR A 259 7.93 -8.97 5.53
N LYS A 260 7.59 -10.19 5.10
CA LYS A 260 7.14 -10.46 3.73
C LYS A 260 5.84 -9.73 3.40
N VAL A 261 4.84 -9.79 4.29
CA VAL A 261 3.58 -9.06 4.13
C VAL A 261 3.83 -7.56 4.05
N TYR A 262 4.71 -7.01 4.89
CA TYR A 262 5.00 -5.58 4.90
C TYR A 262 5.67 -5.09 3.62
N VAL A 263 6.74 -5.76 3.17
CA VAL A 263 7.41 -5.36 1.92
C VAL A 263 6.50 -5.58 0.71
N SER A 264 5.63 -6.60 0.77
CA SER A 264 4.61 -6.83 -0.25
C SER A 264 3.59 -5.70 -0.30
N MET A 265 3.17 -5.19 0.86
CA MET A 265 2.19 -4.12 0.96
C MET A 265 2.71 -2.81 0.40
N LEU A 266 3.97 -2.44 0.67
CA LEU A 266 4.58 -1.24 0.07
C LEU A 266 4.56 -1.30 -1.46
N ALA A 267 4.88 -2.45 -2.04
CA ALA A 267 4.91 -2.61 -3.47
C ALA A 267 3.50 -2.57 -4.08
N ALA A 268 2.53 -3.25 -3.47
CA ALA A 268 1.16 -3.39 -4.01
C ALA A 268 0.50 -2.04 -4.33
N TYR A 269 0.74 -1.02 -3.49
CA TYR A 269 0.13 0.31 -3.68
C TYR A 269 0.82 1.20 -4.74
N LEU A 270 1.99 0.81 -5.27
CA LEU A 270 2.75 1.66 -6.20
C LEU A 270 1.99 1.94 -7.50
N ILE A 271 1.42 0.90 -8.11
CA ILE A 271 0.74 1.03 -9.41
C ILE A 271 -0.55 1.87 -9.27
N VAL A 272 -1.33 1.66 -8.21
CA VAL A 272 -2.55 2.45 -8.00
C VAL A 272 -2.24 3.92 -7.75
N LEU A 273 -1.18 4.21 -6.99
CA LEU A 273 -0.71 5.58 -6.78
C LEU A 273 -0.23 6.22 -8.08
N TYR A 274 0.55 5.50 -8.88
CA TYR A 274 0.95 5.93 -10.21
C TYR A 274 -0.25 6.27 -11.09
N ASN A 275 -1.24 5.39 -11.21
CA ASN A 275 -2.43 5.64 -12.04
C ASN A 275 -3.17 6.91 -11.61
N LYS A 276 -3.28 7.14 -10.30
CA LYS A 276 -3.91 8.35 -9.76
C LYS A 276 -3.10 9.61 -10.08
N GLN A 277 -1.78 9.57 -9.90
CA GLN A 277 -0.90 10.71 -10.15
C GLN A 277 -0.77 11.01 -11.65
N GLU A 278 -0.68 9.99 -12.50
CA GLU A 278 -0.65 10.16 -13.96
C GLU A 278 -1.92 10.84 -14.46
N LYS A 279 -3.09 10.44 -13.95
CA LYS A 279 -4.36 11.11 -14.27
C LYS A 279 -4.35 12.59 -13.89
N LEU A 280 -3.76 12.94 -12.74
CA LEU A 280 -3.64 14.32 -12.29
C LEU A 280 -2.62 15.11 -13.10
N LEU A 281 -1.48 14.51 -13.44
CA LEU A 281 -0.46 15.14 -14.28
C LEU A 281 -0.97 15.43 -15.69
N LEU A 282 -1.91 14.61 -16.18
CA LEU A 282 -2.56 14.75 -17.49
C LEU A 282 -3.96 15.39 -17.40
N ALA A 283 -4.30 16.06 -16.29
CA ALA A 283 -5.65 16.57 -16.05
C ALA A 283 -6.19 17.45 -17.20
N GLN A 284 -5.38 18.40 -17.68
CA GLN A 284 -5.75 19.30 -18.78
C GLN A 284 -6.08 18.55 -20.08
N TYR A 285 -5.37 17.44 -20.34
CA TYR A 285 -5.66 16.60 -21.50
C TYR A 285 -7.00 15.87 -21.35
N TYR A 286 -7.28 15.33 -20.16
CA TYR A 286 -8.55 14.64 -19.91
C TYR A 286 -9.75 15.60 -19.92
N GLU A 287 -9.60 16.82 -19.40
CA GLU A 287 -10.61 17.87 -19.50
C GLU A 287 -10.97 18.16 -20.97
N LEU A 288 -9.97 18.31 -21.83
CA LEU A 288 -10.16 18.51 -23.27
C LEU A 288 -10.92 17.34 -23.92
N VAL A 289 -10.59 16.09 -23.58
CA VAL A 289 -11.28 14.92 -24.11
C VAL A 289 -12.75 14.88 -23.67
N GLU A 290 -13.04 15.23 -22.41
CA GLU A 290 -14.41 15.29 -21.88
C GLU A 290 -15.24 16.37 -22.57
N GLU A 291 -14.67 17.55 -22.81
CA GLU A 291 -15.32 18.63 -23.57
C GLU A 291 -15.70 18.18 -24.98
N GLN A 292 -14.77 17.57 -25.71
CA GLN A 292 -15.05 17.05 -27.06
C GLN A 292 -16.11 15.93 -27.05
N THR A 293 -16.11 15.09 -26.03
CA THR A 293 -17.08 14.00 -25.91
C THR A 293 -18.49 14.50 -25.63
N LYS A 294 -18.65 15.63 -24.92
CA LYS A 294 -19.95 16.26 -24.67
C LYS A 294 -20.56 16.81 -25.96
N LEU A 295 -19.74 17.43 -26.81
CA LEU A 295 -20.18 17.98 -28.11
C LEU A 295 -20.71 16.91 -29.08
N ILE A 296 -20.35 15.63 -28.91
CA ILE A 296 -20.85 14.52 -29.74
C ILE A 296 -22.23 14.03 -29.27
N LYS A 297 -22.62 14.33 -28.02
CA LYS A 297 -23.86 13.87 -27.41
C LYS A 297 -25.01 14.89 -27.48
N GLU A 298 -24.72 16.09 -27.95
CA GLU A 298 -25.69 17.16 -28.27
C GLU A 298 -26.06 17.12 -29.76
#